data_AF-A0A1C6SE02-F1
#
_entry.id   AF-A0A1C6SE02-F1
#
_cell.length_a   1.000
_cell.length_b   1.000
_cell.length_c   1.000
_cell.angle_alpha   90.00
_cell.angle_beta   90.00
_cell.angle_gamma   90.00
#
_symmetry.space_group_name_H-M   'P 1'
#
loop_
_entity.id
_entity.type
_entity.pdbx_description
1 polymer ?
#
loop_
_entity_poly.entity_id
_entity_poly.type
_entity_poly.pdbx_seq_one_letter_code
_entity_poly.pdbx_strand_id
1 'polypeptide(L)'
;MVPLAEAWDSGARNWTTSRRQAYANDLGDSRPLAAVTDNVNQGDQDPATWMPPYASARCRYIKEWVATKIRWRLTVDSEEKNALTTWANNCPSTTISVTYAY
;
A
#
# COMPACT_ATOMS: atom_id res chain seq x y z
N MET A 1 0.92 -3.48 -2.68
CA MET A 1 1.77 -2.43 -3.27
C MET A 1 1.96 -1.38 -2.19
N VAL A 2 3.00 -1.58 -1.41
CA VAL A 2 3.61 -0.64 -0.47
C VAL A 2 5.08 -1.08 -0.50
N PRO A 3 6.02 -0.25 -0.92
CA PRO A 3 7.41 -0.69 -1.07
C PRO A 3 8.02 -1.21 0.24
N LEU A 4 9.07 -2.03 0.15
CA LEU A 4 9.71 -2.61 1.34
C LEU A 4 10.28 -1.53 2.28
N ALA A 5 10.84 -0.45 1.73
CA ALA A 5 11.33 0.68 2.50
C ALA A 5 10.19 1.40 3.22
N GLU A 6 9.12 1.74 2.51
CA GLU A 6 7.94 2.35 3.12
C GLU A 6 7.30 1.45 4.20
N ALA A 7 7.22 0.14 3.97
CA ALA A 7 6.74 -0.80 4.98
C ALA A 7 7.63 -0.81 6.23
N TRP A 8 8.95 -0.69 6.04
CA TRP A 8 9.92 -0.61 7.13
C TRP A 8 9.65 0.59 8.05
N ASP A 9 9.46 1.76 7.46
CA ASP A 9 9.16 3.00 8.18
C ASP A 9 7.77 2.98 8.82
N SER A 10 6.83 2.32 8.16
CA SER A 10 5.47 2.05 8.66
C SER A 10 5.36 0.93 9.73
N GLY A 11 6.48 0.54 10.34
CA GLY A 11 6.53 -0.35 11.49
C GLY A 11 7.05 -1.76 11.22
N ALA A 12 7.31 -2.15 9.96
CA ALA A 12 7.88 -3.47 9.66
C ALA A 12 9.32 -3.63 10.16
N ARG A 13 10.01 -2.53 10.48
CA ARG A 13 11.31 -2.55 11.18
C ARG A 13 11.26 -3.32 12.51
N ASN A 14 10.12 -3.29 13.20
CA ASN A 14 9.93 -3.97 14.49
C ASN A 14 9.47 -5.44 14.34
N TRP A 15 9.23 -5.92 13.12
CA TRP A 15 8.82 -7.29 12.89
C TRP A 15 9.98 -8.27 13.02
N THR A 16 9.66 -9.55 13.21
CA THR A 16 10.62 -10.63 13.02
C THR A 16 11.06 -10.69 11.55
N THR A 17 12.24 -11.25 11.30
CA THR A 17 12.72 -11.51 9.93
C THR A 17 11.74 -12.38 9.14
N SER A 18 11.16 -13.41 9.77
CA SER A 18 10.17 -14.28 9.13
C SER A 18 8.91 -13.52 8.69
N ARG A 19 8.41 -12.57 9.50
CA ARG A 19 7.24 -11.77 9.13
C ARG A 19 7.55 -10.80 7.99
N ARG A 20 8.75 -10.18 7.96
CA ARG A 20 9.17 -9.37 6.81
C ARG A 20 9.32 -10.18 5.53
N GLN A 21 9.85 -11.40 5.63
CA GLN A 21 9.91 -12.33 4.49
C GLN A 21 8.52 -12.71 4.00
N ALA A 22 7.58 -12.98 4.91
CA ALA A 22 6.19 -13.24 4.54
C ALA A 22 5.54 -12.04 3.83
N TYR A 23 5.82 -10.81 4.27
CA TYR A 23 5.36 -9.59 3.60
C TYR A 23 5.92 -9.46 2.18
N ALA A 24 7.23 -9.65 2.01
CA ALA A 24 7.89 -9.56 0.71
C ALA A 24 7.41 -10.63 -0.28
N ASN A 25 6.85 -11.73 0.21
CA ASN A 25 6.38 -12.86 -0.58
C ASN A 25 4.85 -13.10 -0.42
N ASP A 26 4.08 -12.07 -0.09
CA ASP A 26 2.64 -12.19 0.15
C ASP A 26 1.89 -12.55 -1.14
N LEU A 27 1.43 -13.79 -1.23
CA LEU A 27 0.55 -14.27 -2.32
C LEU A 27 -0.92 -14.38 -1.87
N GLY A 28 -1.22 -14.03 -0.61
CA GLY A 28 -2.58 -14.19 -0.06
C GLY A 28 -3.53 -13.03 -0.41
N ASP A 29 -3.07 -12.07 -1.21
CA ASP A 29 -3.86 -10.98 -1.76
C ASP A 29 -3.41 -10.73 -3.21
N SER A 30 -4.35 -10.65 -4.15
CA SER A 30 -4.03 -10.45 -5.57
C SER A 30 -3.72 -8.98 -5.91
N ARG A 31 -4.10 -8.03 -5.05
CA ARG A 31 -3.91 -6.59 -5.28
C ARG A 31 -2.43 -6.19 -5.35
N PRO A 32 -1.56 -6.58 -4.39
CA PRO A 32 -0.14 -6.23 -4.44
C PRO A 32 0.62 -6.84 -5.62
N LEU A 33 0.17 -7.98 -6.15
CA LEU A 33 0.85 -8.73 -7.21
C LEU A 33 0.92 -7.96 -8.54
N ALA A 34 0.04 -6.98 -8.75
CA ALA A 34 0.05 -6.14 -9.94
C ALA A 34 1.25 -5.16 -10.01
N ALA A 35 1.93 -4.92 -8.88
CA ALA A 35 3.08 -4.03 -8.82
C ALA A 35 4.38 -4.66 -9.36
N VAL A 36 4.39 -5.96 -9.66
CA VAL A 36 5.57 -6.67 -10.21
C VAL A 36 5.63 -6.57 -11.74
N THR A 37 4.49 -6.33 -12.41
CA THR A 37 4.41 -6.25 -13.89
C THR A 37 4.47 -4.82 -14.44
N ASP A 38 4.05 -3.83 -13.66
CA ASP A 38 4.20 -2.41 -14.00
C ASP A 38 5.36 -1.83 -13.17
N ASN A 39 6.22 -0.99 -13.75
CA ASN A 39 7.35 -0.31 -13.08
C ASN A 39 6.90 0.74 -12.03
N VAL A 40 5.98 0.38 -11.12
CA VAL A 40 5.41 1.23 -10.07
C VAL A 40 6.17 1.09 -8.74
N ASN A 41 7.33 0.43 -8.72
CA ASN A 41 8.23 0.38 -7.57
C ASN A 41 8.98 1.72 -7.42
N GLN A 42 8.32 2.71 -6.85
CA GLN A 42 8.85 4.07 -6.65
C GLN A 42 9.64 4.23 -5.34
N GLY A 43 10.53 3.27 -5.05
CA GLY A 43 11.43 3.37 -3.89
C GLY A 43 10.68 3.43 -2.56
N ASP A 44 10.94 4.45 -1.74
CA ASP A 44 10.33 4.74 -0.45
C ASP A 44 9.15 5.73 -0.53
N GLN A 45 8.71 6.11 -1.73
CA GLN A 45 7.71 7.16 -1.90
C GLN A 45 6.31 6.67 -1.60
N ASP A 46 5.66 7.37 -0.68
CA ASP A 46 4.28 7.19 -0.28
C ASP A 46 3.31 8.01 -1.19
N PRO A 47 1.98 7.85 -1.05
CA PRO A 47 0.98 8.64 -1.77
C PRO A 47 1.06 10.15 -1.58
N ALA A 48 1.73 10.67 -0.54
CA ALA A 48 1.96 12.10 -0.38
C ALA A 48 3.07 12.59 -1.33
N THR A 49 4.05 11.74 -1.62
CA THR A 49 5.21 12.06 -2.46
C THR A 49 4.99 11.71 -3.93
N TRP A 50 4.32 10.59 -4.21
CA TRP A 50 4.12 10.12 -5.58
C TRP A 50 2.77 9.43 -5.79
N MET A 51 2.21 9.64 -6.99
CA MET A 51 1.00 8.96 -7.45
C MET A 51 1.11 8.61 -8.94
N PRO A 52 0.44 7.53 -9.40
CA PRO A 52 0.41 7.19 -10.82
C PRO A 52 -0.09 8.37 -11.69
N PRO A 53 0.55 8.65 -12.84
CA PRO A 53 0.19 9.79 -13.69
C PRO A 53 -1.18 9.62 -14.33
N TYR A 54 -1.60 8.38 -14.60
CA TYR A 54 -2.88 8.07 -15.22
C TYR A 54 -4.01 8.11 -14.20
N ALA A 55 -5.01 8.96 -14.45
CA ALA A 55 -6.17 9.13 -13.56
C ALA A 55 -6.90 7.80 -13.27
N SER A 56 -7.03 6.93 -14.29
CA SER A 56 -7.65 5.61 -14.17
C SER A 56 -6.92 4.67 -13.20
N ALA A 57 -5.61 4.85 -13.01
CA ALA A 57 -4.79 4.04 -12.11
C ALA A 57 -4.81 4.55 -10.66
N ARG A 58 -5.09 5.84 -10.41
CA ARG A 58 -5.01 6.44 -9.06
C ARG A 58 -5.98 5.81 -8.08
N CYS A 59 -7.25 5.66 -8.46
CA CYS A 59 -8.25 5.08 -7.56
C CYS A 59 -8.00 3.60 -7.26
N ARG A 60 -7.45 2.85 -8.23
CA ARG A 60 -6.97 1.49 -8.00
C ARG A 60 -5.80 1.51 -7.03
N TYR A 61 -4.80 2.34 -7.28
CA TYR A 61 -3.61 2.46 -6.46
C TYR A 61 -3.94 2.76 -4.99
N ILE A 62 -4.78 3.77 -4.71
CA ILE A 62 -5.22 4.11 -3.35
C ILE A 62 -5.91 2.93 -2.66
N LYS A 63 -6.82 2.24 -3.36
CA LYS A 63 -7.49 1.05 -2.82
C LYS A 63 -6.50 -0.05 -2.44
N GLU A 64 -5.55 -0.34 -3.33
CA GLU A 64 -4.57 -1.40 -3.12
C GLU A 64 -3.56 -1.04 -2.02
N TRP A 65 -3.19 0.24 -1.92
CA TRP A 65 -2.34 0.77 -0.87
C TRP A 65 -2.98 0.64 0.50
N VAL A 66 -4.21 1.18 0.67
CA VAL A 66 -4.99 1.09 1.91
C VAL A 66 -5.23 -0.37 2.30
N ALA A 67 -5.58 -1.23 1.34
CA ALA A 67 -5.75 -2.65 1.59
C ALA A 67 -4.47 -3.31 2.11
N THR A 68 -3.32 -2.99 1.52
CA THR A 68 -2.00 -3.51 1.95
C THR A 68 -1.67 -3.04 3.38
N LYS A 69 -1.83 -1.75 3.67
CA LYS A 69 -1.58 -1.18 5.01
C LYS A 69 -2.44 -1.86 6.07
N ILE A 70 -3.74 -2.05 5.80
CA ILE A 70 -4.68 -2.76 6.68
C ILE A 70 -4.27 -4.22 6.86
N ARG A 71 -4.08 -4.96 5.77
CA ARG A 71 -3.77 -6.41 5.78
C ARG A 71 -2.59 -6.75 6.68
N TRP A 72 -1.56 -5.91 6.64
CA TRP A 72 -0.31 -6.12 7.35
C TRP A 72 -0.18 -5.33 8.65
N ARG A 73 -1.21 -4.55 9.01
CA ARG A 73 -1.25 -3.66 10.18
C ARG A 73 -0.08 -2.68 10.20
N LEU A 74 0.23 -2.13 9.04
CA LEU A 74 1.20 -1.05 8.89
C LEU A 74 0.56 0.27 9.33
N THR A 75 1.36 1.16 9.90
CA THR A 75 0.91 2.51 10.25
C THR A 75 0.86 3.41 9.02
N VAL A 76 0.14 4.52 9.16
CA VAL A 76 0.06 5.60 8.18
C VAL A 76 0.34 6.89 8.93
N ASP A 77 1.28 7.70 8.45
CA ASP A 77 1.56 8.98 9.07
C ASP A 77 0.52 10.06 8.68
N SER A 78 0.71 11.28 9.17
CA SER A 78 -0.27 12.34 8.95
C SER A 78 -0.32 12.83 7.50
N GLU A 79 0.83 12.89 6.83
CA GLU A 79 0.92 13.38 5.44
C GLU A 79 0.35 12.33 4.49
N GLU A 80 0.74 11.07 4.69
CA GLU A 80 0.22 9.93 3.96
C GLU A 80 -1.31 9.83 4.10
N LYS A 81 -1.83 9.96 5.33
CA LYS A 81 -3.28 9.91 5.59
C LYS A 81 -4.03 11.02 4.87
N ASN A 82 -3.48 12.23 4.85
CA ASN A 82 -4.08 13.38 4.17
C ASN A 82 -4.12 13.15 2.65
N ALA A 83 -3.03 12.63 2.07
CA ALA A 83 -2.97 12.29 0.65
C ALA A 83 -3.98 11.20 0.30
N LEU A 84 -4.00 10.10 1.07
CA LEU A 84 -4.94 8.99 0.89
C LEU A 84 -6.40 9.48 0.92
N THR A 85 -6.75 10.32 1.88
CA THR A 85 -8.11 10.87 2.01
C THR A 85 -8.47 11.78 0.85
N THR A 86 -7.56 12.67 0.46
CA THR A 86 -7.75 13.60 -0.66
C THR A 86 -7.98 12.85 -1.97
N TRP A 87 -7.18 11.84 -2.27
CA TRP A 87 -7.36 11.03 -3.47
C TRP A 87 -8.61 10.16 -3.39
N ALA A 88 -8.91 9.56 -2.24
CA ALA A 88 -10.10 8.74 -2.06
C ALA A 88 -11.41 9.52 -2.29
N ASN A 89 -11.46 10.80 -1.91
CA ASN A 89 -12.62 11.67 -2.15
C ASN A 89 -12.91 11.91 -3.64
N ASN A 90 -11.90 11.71 -4.51
CA ASN A 90 -12.03 11.82 -5.97
C ASN A 90 -12.32 10.47 -6.64
N CYS A 91 -12.55 9.42 -5.87
CA CYS A 91 -12.78 8.07 -6.34
C CYS A 91 -14.20 7.59 -6.05
N PRO A 92 -14.74 6.65 -6.84
CA PRO A 92 -16.02 6.01 -6.52
C PRO A 92 -15.97 5.37 -5.13
N SER A 93 -17.01 5.60 -4.33
CA SER A 93 -17.19 4.95 -3.03
C SER A 93 -17.26 3.44 -3.22
N THR A 94 -16.44 2.72 -2.45
CA THR A 94 -16.26 1.28 -2.59
C THR A 94 -15.94 0.69 -1.23
N THR A 95 -16.56 -0.44 -0.91
CA THR A 95 -16.17 -1.24 0.25
C THR A 95 -14.94 -2.07 -0.10
N ILE A 96 -13.94 -2.08 0.77
CA ILE A 96 -12.73 -2.90 0.60
C ILE A 96 -12.75 -3.99 1.68
N SER A 97 -12.84 -5.24 1.26
CA SER A 97 -12.66 -6.38 2.17
C SER A 97 -11.18 -6.74 2.25
N VAL A 98 -10.69 -6.99 3.47
CA VAL A 98 -9.30 -7.33 3.74
C VAL A 98 -9.24 -8.45 4.78
N THR A 99 -8.53 -9.53 4.46
CA THR A 99 -8.14 -10.55 5.43
C THR A 99 -6.78 -10.17 6.00
N TYR A 100 -6.63 -10.13 7.31
CA TYR A 100 -5.34 -9.87 7.95
C TYR A 100 -4.35 -11.00 7.68
N ALA A 101 -3.10 -10.63 7.38
CA ALA A 101 -2.01 -11.60 7.25
C ALA A 101 -1.37 -11.94 8.61
N TYR A 102 -1.48 -11.03 9.59
CA TYR A 102 -0.98 -11.14 10.96
C TYR A 102 -1.89 -10.42 11.96
#